data_AF-A0AA86U8X7-F1
#
_entry.id   AF-A0AA86U8X7-F1
#
_cell.length_a   1.000
_cell.length_b   1.000
_cell.length_c   1.000
_cell.angle_alpha   90.00
_cell.angle_beta   90.00
_cell.angle_gamma   90.00
#
_symmetry.space_group_name_H-M   'P 1'
#
loop_
_entity.id
_entity.type
_entity.pdbx_description
1 polymer ?
#
loop_
_entity_poly.entity_id
_entity_poly.type
_entity_poly.pdbx_seq_one_letter_code
_entity_poly.pdbx_strand_id
1 'polypeptide(L)'
;MSEEYSQSDSQIEEYEEFYPIKDFDKYEITKNGQVRNIQSQKILKQSDKNKNKYFTVSLYDKYKDKYIIYGVHRLVAQTFLENPDNLPLVDHKNRNNQDNRIENLRWISRSDNQRNVKSKYRIVYEYFDELPYEENCIEFQCYNGYQFGHYFINTETIQKTIFIERQQYIFFI
;
A
#
# COMPACT_ATOMS: atom_id res chain seq x y z
N MET A 1 52.77 15.99 23.60
CA MET A 1 51.88 14.90 24.07
C MET A 1 50.46 15.35 23.85
N SER A 2 49.91 15.04 22.68
CA SER A 2 48.47 14.96 22.38
C SER A 2 48.35 14.77 20.87
N GLU A 3 48.31 13.50 20.46
CA GLU A 3 47.94 13.11 19.10
C GLU A 3 46.44 13.39 18.94
N GLU A 4 46.09 14.29 18.03
CA GLU A 4 44.70 14.46 17.61
C GLU A 4 44.34 13.32 16.65
N TYR A 5 43.58 12.35 17.18
CA TYR A 5 43.02 11.25 16.42
C TYR A 5 41.92 11.79 15.51
N SER A 6 42.20 11.85 14.22
CA SER A 6 41.23 12.11 13.16
C SER A 6 40.19 10.97 13.13
N GLN A 7 38.97 11.24 13.58
CA GLN A 7 37.83 10.38 13.29
C GLN A 7 37.48 10.53 11.81
N SER A 8 38.04 9.62 11.00
CA SER A 8 37.61 9.42 9.62
C SER A 8 36.21 8.82 9.63
N ASP A 9 35.23 9.61 9.20
CA ASP A 9 33.88 9.17 8.83
C ASP A 9 33.99 8.05 7.78
N SER A 10 34.02 6.81 8.25
CA SER A 10 33.81 5.65 7.40
C SER A 10 32.36 5.68 6.94
N GLN A 11 32.12 6.20 5.74
CA GLN A 11 30.88 5.96 5.01
C GLN A 11 30.74 4.43 4.85
N ILE A 12 29.89 3.84 5.67
CA ILE A 12 29.48 2.45 5.51
C ILE A 12 28.67 2.43 4.21
N GLU A 13 29.30 2.05 3.10
CA GLU A 13 28.59 1.67 1.89
C GLU A 13 27.71 0.47 2.24
N GLU A 14 26.44 0.73 2.48
CA GLU A 14 25.44 -0.29 2.75
C GLU A 14 25.26 -1.09 1.45
N TYR A 15 25.99 -2.20 1.31
CA TYR A 15 25.88 -3.07 0.15
C TYR A 15 24.45 -3.61 0.06
N GLU A 16 23.72 -3.21 -1.00
CA GLU A 16 22.41 -3.77 -1.29
C GLU A 16 22.54 -5.25 -1.68
N GLU A 17 22.00 -6.13 -0.85
CA GLU A 17 21.98 -7.56 -1.10
C GLU A 17 20.82 -7.94 -2.05
N PHE A 18 21.10 -8.83 -3.00
CA PHE A 18 20.12 -9.37 -3.94
C PHE A 18 19.64 -10.74 -3.48
N TYR A 19 18.32 -10.96 -3.58
CA TYR A 19 17.67 -12.18 -3.12
C TYR A 19 16.91 -12.84 -4.28
N PRO A 20 16.91 -14.18 -4.38
CA PRO A 20 16.24 -14.87 -5.47
C PRO A 20 14.72 -14.63 -5.44
N ILE A 21 14.13 -14.38 -6.61
CA ILE A 21 12.68 -14.18 -6.74
C ILE A 21 12.00 -15.55 -6.81
N LYS A 22 11.02 -15.78 -5.94
CA LYS A 22 10.20 -17.01 -5.96
C LYS A 22 9.52 -17.19 -7.33
N ASP A 23 9.51 -18.42 -7.83
CA ASP A 23 8.98 -18.84 -9.14
C ASP A 23 9.72 -18.30 -10.37
N PHE A 24 10.77 -17.49 -10.18
CA PHE A 24 11.55 -16.83 -11.23
C PHE A 24 13.06 -17.09 -11.05
N ASP A 25 13.48 -18.35 -11.14
CA ASP A 25 14.84 -18.84 -10.82
C ASP A 25 16.01 -18.13 -11.53
N LYS A 26 15.76 -17.36 -12.59
CA LYS A 26 16.79 -16.63 -13.34
C LYS A 26 17.02 -15.20 -12.82
N TYR A 27 16.25 -14.76 -11.84
CA TYR A 27 16.17 -13.38 -11.43
C TYR A 27 16.24 -13.23 -9.91
N GLU A 28 16.81 -12.09 -9.51
CA GLU A 28 16.99 -11.71 -8.11
C GLU A 28 16.62 -10.23 -7.94
N ILE A 29 16.22 -9.85 -6.71
CA ILE A 29 15.67 -8.55 -6.37
C ILE A 29 16.27 -7.99 -5.07
N THR A 30 16.46 -6.67 -5.00
CA THR A 30 16.82 -5.97 -3.75
C THR A 30 15.59 -5.48 -2.99
N LYS A 31 15.74 -5.15 -1.70
CA LYS A 31 14.67 -4.53 -0.89
C LYS A 31 14.15 -3.21 -1.47
N ASN A 32 14.92 -2.59 -2.36
CA ASN A 32 14.64 -1.29 -2.96
C ASN A 32 13.94 -1.44 -4.32
N GLY A 33 13.75 -2.68 -4.79
CA GLY A 33 13.06 -3.00 -6.03
C GLY A 33 13.95 -3.03 -7.26
N GLN A 34 15.28 -3.14 -7.12
CA GLN A 34 16.15 -3.39 -8.27
C GLN A 34 16.10 -4.87 -8.64
N VAL A 35 15.83 -5.18 -9.90
CA VAL A 35 15.76 -6.56 -10.41
C VAL A 35 16.91 -6.80 -11.36
N ARG A 36 17.63 -7.92 -11.21
CA ARG A 36 18.68 -8.31 -12.15
C ARG A 36 18.56 -9.76 -12.56
N ASN A 37 19.19 -10.08 -13.69
CA ASN A 37 19.34 -11.46 -14.14
C ASN A 37 20.60 -12.07 -13.54
N ILE A 38 20.46 -13.24 -12.92
CA ILE A 38 21.55 -13.89 -12.15
C ILE A 38 22.73 -14.26 -13.05
N GLN A 39 22.48 -14.76 -14.26
CA GLN A 39 23.55 -15.22 -15.14
C GLN A 39 24.33 -14.06 -15.78
N SER A 40 23.62 -13.05 -16.25
CA SER A 40 24.22 -11.91 -16.96
C SER A 40 24.64 -10.77 -16.03
N GLN A 41 24.22 -10.79 -14.76
CA GLN A 41 24.39 -9.72 -13.77
C GLN A 41 23.84 -8.36 -14.22
N LYS A 42 23.01 -8.33 -15.28
CA LYS A 42 22.42 -7.10 -15.82
C LYS A 42 21.18 -6.72 -15.03
N ILE A 43 21.12 -5.46 -14.58
CA ILE A 43 19.90 -4.85 -14.04
C ILE A 43 18.86 -4.74 -15.17
N LEU A 44 17.65 -5.21 -14.90
CA LEU A 44 16.54 -5.11 -15.83
C LEU A 44 15.99 -3.69 -15.86
N LYS A 45 15.69 -3.19 -17.06
CA LYS A 45 15.04 -1.89 -17.22
C LYS A 45 13.60 -1.96 -16.70
N GLN A 46 13.28 -1.09 -15.75
CA GLN A 46 11.92 -0.90 -15.26
C GLN A 46 11.14 0.00 -16.22
N SER A 47 9.86 -0.33 -16.41
CA SER A 47 8.92 0.42 -17.24
C SER A 47 7.82 1.02 -16.36
N ASP A 48 7.55 2.30 -16.54
CA ASP A 48 6.49 3.10 -15.90
C ASP A 48 5.32 3.44 -16.83
N LYS A 49 5.31 2.87 -18.05
CA LYS A 49 4.33 3.16 -19.11
C LYS A 49 2.89 2.77 -18.77
N ASN A 50 2.66 2.12 -17.64
CA ASN A 50 1.32 1.77 -17.18
C ASN A 50 0.53 3.01 -16.79
N LYS A 51 -0.77 3.01 -17.09
CA LYS A 51 -1.70 4.11 -16.71
C LYS A 51 -1.65 4.45 -15.21
N ASN A 52 -1.36 3.46 -14.38
CA ASN A 52 -1.31 3.58 -12.93
C ASN A 52 0.12 3.90 -12.39
N LYS A 53 1.10 4.15 -13.28
CA LYS A 53 2.48 4.54 -12.96
C LYS A 53 3.28 3.58 -12.07
N TYR A 54 2.80 2.35 -11.86
CA TYR A 54 3.59 1.31 -11.19
C TYR A 54 4.77 0.91 -12.07
N PHE A 55 5.96 0.84 -11.46
CA PHE A 55 7.10 0.23 -12.12
C PHE A 55 6.87 -1.26 -12.35
N THR A 56 7.21 -1.70 -13.55
CA THR A 56 7.06 -3.08 -14.02
C THR A 56 8.33 -3.58 -14.69
N VAL A 57 8.53 -4.88 -14.66
CA VAL A 57 9.62 -5.60 -15.34
C VAL A 57 9.07 -6.77 -16.13
N SER A 58 9.75 -7.13 -17.21
CA SER A 58 9.43 -8.31 -18.01
C SER A 58 10.30 -9.48 -17.57
N LEU A 59 9.70 -10.52 -17.00
CA LEU A 59 10.39 -11.71 -16.52
C LEU A 59 9.97 -12.93 -17.34
N TYR A 60 10.92 -13.80 -17.66
CA TYR A 60 10.61 -15.08 -18.30
C TYR A 60 10.02 -16.06 -17.27
N ASP A 61 8.80 -16.50 -17.50
CA ASP A 61 8.09 -17.50 -16.70
C ASP A 61 8.30 -18.89 -17.34
N LYS A 62 9.00 -19.78 -16.62
CA LYS A 62 9.32 -21.13 -17.08
C LYS A 62 8.08 -22.03 -17.20
N TYR A 63 7.02 -21.77 -16.42
CA TYR A 63 5.81 -22.58 -16.43
C TYR A 63 4.89 -22.22 -17.59
N LYS A 64 4.93 -20.96 -18.04
CA LYS A 64 4.13 -20.47 -19.18
C LYS A 64 4.92 -20.34 -20.47
N ASP A 65 6.21 -20.65 -20.43
CA ASP A 65 7.18 -20.55 -21.53
C ASP A 65 7.12 -19.21 -22.28
N LYS A 66 7.03 -18.10 -21.53
CA LYS A 66 6.95 -16.75 -22.11
C LYS A 66 7.37 -15.66 -21.14
N TYR A 67 7.65 -14.49 -21.68
CA TYR A 67 7.85 -13.28 -20.88
C TYR A 67 6.51 -12.73 -20.38
N ILE A 68 6.48 -12.36 -19.10
CA ILE A 68 5.31 -11.79 -18.42
C ILE A 68 5.73 -10.50 -17.72
N ILE A 69 4.84 -9.51 -17.78
CA ILE A 69 5.01 -8.24 -17.09
C ILE A 69 4.57 -8.41 -15.63
N TYR A 70 5.50 -8.16 -14.71
CA TYR A 70 5.25 -8.18 -13.27
C TYR A 70 5.51 -6.80 -12.65
N GLY A 71 4.71 -6.45 -11.63
CA GLY A 71 4.89 -5.23 -10.85
C GLY A 71 6.04 -5.37 -9.86
N VAL A 72 6.93 -4.38 -9.83
CA VAL A 72 8.13 -4.42 -8.96
C VAL A 72 7.74 -4.45 -7.49
N HIS A 73 6.78 -3.61 -7.06
CA HIS A 73 6.22 -3.64 -5.70
C HIS A 73 5.73 -5.03 -5.27
N ARG A 74 5.11 -5.81 -6.17
CA ARG A 74 4.67 -7.18 -5.85
C ARG A 74 5.84 -8.12 -5.68
N LEU A 75 6.85 -8.03 -6.53
CA LEU A 75 8.05 -8.86 -6.42
C LEU A 75 8.77 -8.60 -5.09
N VAL A 76 8.93 -7.33 -4.70
CA VAL A 76 9.53 -6.96 -3.40
C VAL A 76 8.70 -7.53 -2.25
N ALA A 77 7.39 -7.26 -2.23
CA ALA A 77 6.52 -7.74 -1.16
C ALA A 77 6.49 -9.28 -1.05
N GLN A 78 6.41 -9.99 -2.18
CA GLN A 78 6.42 -11.46 -2.18
C GLN A 78 7.75 -12.07 -1.74
N THR A 79 8.86 -11.35 -1.90
CA THR A 79 10.19 -11.83 -1.54
C THR A 79 10.52 -11.56 -0.07
N PHE A 80 10.08 -10.41 0.47
CA PHE A 80 10.54 -9.95 1.78
C PHE A 80 9.45 -9.76 2.84
N LEU A 81 8.17 -9.68 2.45
CA LEU A 81 7.07 -9.51 3.39
C LEU A 81 6.30 -10.82 3.52
N GLU A 82 6.26 -11.35 4.74
CA GLU A 82 5.36 -12.44 5.06
C GLU A 82 3.90 -12.03 4.84
N ASN A 83 3.10 -12.97 4.35
CA ASN A 83 1.68 -12.77 4.09
C ASN A 83 0.85 -13.86 4.81
N PRO A 84 0.82 -13.86 6.16
CA PRO A 84 0.15 -14.90 6.94
C PRO A 84 -1.36 -14.97 6.63
N ASP A 85 -1.97 -13.82 6.37
CA ASP A 85 -3.41 -13.69 6.07
C ASP A 85 -3.75 -13.94 4.59
N ASN A 86 -2.75 -14.30 3.77
CA ASN A 86 -2.88 -14.56 2.33
C ASN A 86 -3.63 -13.46 1.57
N LEU A 87 -3.34 -12.20 1.92
CA LEU A 87 -3.97 -11.03 1.33
C LEU A 87 -3.55 -10.87 -0.15
N PRO A 88 -4.49 -10.52 -1.05
CA PRO A 88 -4.23 -10.58 -2.48
C PRO A 88 -3.52 -9.35 -3.07
N LEU A 89 -3.48 -8.22 -2.35
CA LEU A 89 -3.03 -6.93 -2.86
C LEU A 89 -1.86 -6.37 -2.04
N VAL A 90 -1.00 -5.60 -2.71
CA VAL A 90 0.09 -4.85 -2.11
C VAL A 90 -0.20 -3.36 -2.30
N ASP A 91 -0.09 -2.59 -1.23
CA ASP A 91 -0.34 -1.15 -1.16
C ASP A 91 0.93 -0.37 -0.81
N HIS A 92 1.04 0.84 -1.34
CA HIS A 92 2.13 1.79 -1.03
C HIS A 92 1.67 2.72 0.08
N LYS A 93 2.30 2.64 1.27
CA LYS A 93 1.93 3.42 2.47
C LYS A 93 1.95 4.93 2.19
N ASN A 94 2.96 5.41 1.47
CA ASN A 94 3.09 6.82 1.08
C ASN A 94 2.30 7.21 -0.18
N ARG A 95 1.54 6.28 -0.79
CA ARG A 95 0.78 6.46 -2.03
C ARG A 95 1.63 6.87 -3.24
N ASN A 96 2.94 6.67 -3.19
CA ASN A 96 3.85 6.85 -4.32
C ASN A 96 4.16 5.49 -4.96
N ASN A 97 3.52 5.22 -6.10
CA ASN A 97 3.62 3.96 -6.84
C ASN A 97 5.02 3.66 -7.41
N GLN A 98 5.94 4.63 -7.34
CA GLN A 98 7.33 4.51 -7.79
C GLN A 98 8.29 4.18 -6.63
N ASP A 99 7.88 4.37 -5.38
CA ASP A 99 8.68 4.04 -4.20
C ASP A 99 8.45 2.59 -3.78
N ASN A 100 9.22 1.67 -4.38
CA ASN A 100 9.06 0.22 -4.16
C ASN A 100 9.91 -0.32 -3.01
N ARG A 101 10.44 0.55 -2.14
CA ARG A 101 11.21 0.10 -0.97
C ARG A 101 10.31 -0.70 -0.03
N ILE A 102 10.86 -1.77 0.52
CA ILE A 102 10.13 -2.69 1.41
C ILE A 102 9.39 -1.97 2.54
N GLU A 103 9.99 -0.96 3.16
CA GLU A 103 9.38 -0.21 4.27
C GLU A 103 8.11 0.54 3.85
N ASN A 104 7.98 0.86 2.57
CA ASN A 104 6.84 1.56 2.00
C ASN A 104 5.71 0.62 1.53
N LEU A 105 5.93 -0.70 1.54
CA LEU A 105 4.95 -1.68 1.06
C LEU A 105 4.21 -2.37 2.22
N ARG A 106 2.96 -2.75 1.98
CA ARG A 106 2.17 -3.61 2.89
C ARG A 106 1.19 -4.47 2.13
N TRP A 107 0.87 -5.63 2.68
CA TRP A 107 -0.27 -6.43 2.23
C TRP A 107 -1.58 -5.77 2.66
N ILE A 108 -2.58 -5.79 1.78
CA ILE A 108 -3.91 -5.21 2.03
C ILE A 108 -5.00 -6.12 1.46
N SER A 109 -6.14 -6.18 2.15
CA SER A 109 -7.33 -6.87 1.64
C SER A 109 -7.98 -6.07 0.51
N ARG A 110 -8.84 -6.73 -0.29
CA ARG A 110 -9.59 -6.04 -1.35
C ARG A 110 -10.55 -4.99 -0.78
N SER A 111 -11.21 -5.31 0.33
CA SER A 111 -12.15 -4.40 0.99
C SER A 111 -11.45 -3.16 1.51
N ASP A 112 -10.29 -3.32 2.14
CA ASP A 112 -9.59 -2.19 2.76
C ASP A 112 -8.97 -1.29 1.68
N ASN A 113 -8.46 -1.88 0.60
CA ASN A 113 -7.97 -1.13 -0.54
C ASN A 113 -9.10 -0.30 -1.21
N GLN A 114 -10.32 -0.85 -1.29
CA GLN A 114 -11.48 -0.12 -1.80
C GLN A 114 -11.91 1.02 -0.87
N ARG A 115 -11.83 0.84 0.45
CA ARG A 115 -12.09 1.90 1.43
C ARG A 115 -11.03 3.01 1.39
N ASN A 116 -9.79 2.68 1.01
CA ASN A 116 -8.68 3.62 0.91
C ASN A 116 -8.62 4.36 -0.45
N VAL A 117 -9.70 4.33 -1.24
CA VAL A 117 -9.81 5.11 -2.49
C VAL A 117 -10.05 6.58 -2.12
N LYS A 118 -9.26 7.50 -2.70
CA LYS A 118 -9.48 8.95 -2.58
C LYS A 118 -10.94 9.24 -2.87
N SER A 119 -11.60 9.98 -1.98
CA SER A 119 -13.01 10.34 -2.13
C SER A 119 -13.24 10.92 -3.52
N LYS A 120 -14.14 10.29 -4.28
CA LYS A 120 -14.49 10.69 -5.64
C LYS A 120 -15.03 12.14 -5.72
N TYR A 121 -15.45 12.68 -4.58
CA TYR A 121 -16.11 13.98 -4.43
C TYR A 121 -15.36 14.96 -3.52
N ARG A 122 -14.07 14.74 -3.21
CA ARG A 122 -13.28 15.55 -2.25
C ARG A 122 -13.84 15.57 -0.82
N ILE A 123 -14.77 14.67 -0.52
CA ILE A 123 -15.33 14.46 0.81
C ILE A 123 -14.21 13.89 1.70
N VAL A 124 -13.90 14.58 2.80
CA VAL A 124 -12.96 14.04 3.78
C VAL A 124 -13.74 13.15 4.72
N TYR A 125 -13.25 11.93 4.91
CA TYR A 125 -13.82 10.98 5.86
C TYR A 125 -12.99 10.98 7.13
N GLU A 126 -13.66 11.09 8.26
CA GLU A 126 -13.06 10.86 9.57
C GLU A 126 -13.74 9.64 10.21
N TYR A 127 -12.92 8.75 10.76
CA TYR A 127 -13.36 7.50 11.36
C TYR A 127 -13.27 7.63 12.88
N PHE A 128 -14.35 7.33 13.58
CA PHE A 128 -14.41 7.34 15.05
C PHE A 128 -14.89 6.00 15.57
N ASP A 129 -14.30 5.54 16.69
CA ASP A 129 -14.73 4.28 17.33
C ASP A 129 -16.06 4.44 18.11
N GLU A 130 -16.37 5.67 18.54
CA GLU A 130 -17.60 6.05 19.24
C GLU A 130 -18.20 7.33 18.63
N LEU A 131 -19.50 7.59 18.80
CA LEU A 131 -20.12 8.82 18.28
C LEU A 131 -19.59 10.03 19.04
N PRO A 132 -18.88 10.97 18.39
CA PRO A 132 -18.31 12.11 19.11
C PRO A 132 -19.36 13.11 19.60
N TYR A 133 -20.61 13.01 19.15
CA TYR A 133 -21.69 13.97 19.40
C TYR A 133 -23.03 13.29 19.76
N GLU A 134 -23.02 12.34 20.70
CA GLU A 134 -24.25 11.61 21.08
C GLU A 134 -25.44 12.55 21.41
N GLU A 135 -25.19 13.68 22.06
CA GLU A 135 -26.23 14.64 22.45
C GLU A 135 -26.89 15.37 21.27
N ASN A 136 -26.17 15.52 20.15
CA ASN A 136 -26.61 16.30 18.97
C ASN A 136 -26.81 15.45 17.71
N CYS A 137 -26.72 14.13 17.83
CA CYS A 137 -26.92 13.17 16.75
C CYS A 137 -28.34 12.58 16.81
N ILE A 138 -29.13 12.83 15.75
CA ILE A 138 -30.43 12.19 15.60
C ILE A 138 -30.30 11.00 14.65
N GLU A 139 -30.77 9.83 15.09
CA GLU A 139 -30.87 8.66 14.22
C GLU A 139 -31.97 8.86 13.17
N PHE A 140 -31.59 8.65 11.91
CA PHE A 140 -32.46 8.75 10.76
C PHE A 140 -32.97 7.37 10.38
N GLN A 141 -34.17 7.03 10.87
CA GLN A 141 -34.73 5.69 10.69
C GLN A 141 -35.51 5.52 9.38
N CYS A 142 -36.01 6.62 8.79
CA CYS A 142 -36.77 6.54 7.55
C CYS A 142 -36.76 7.84 6.74
N TYR A 143 -36.66 7.73 5.41
CA TYR A 143 -36.85 8.85 4.50
C TYR A 143 -37.35 8.42 3.14
N ASN A 144 -38.36 9.15 2.67
CA ASN A 144 -38.98 8.92 1.37
C ASN A 144 -39.39 7.44 1.15
N GLY A 145 -39.91 6.79 2.20
CA GLY A 145 -40.35 5.39 2.19
C GLY A 145 -39.24 4.35 2.35
N TYR A 146 -37.98 4.75 2.41
CA TYR A 146 -36.85 3.86 2.70
C TYR A 146 -36.57 3.84 4.20
N GLN A 147 -36.42 2.64 4.77
CA GLN A 147 -35.95 2.46 6.14
C GLN A 147 -34.43 2.40 6.15
N PHE A 148 -33.83 3.17 7.05
CA PHE A 148 -32.39 3.20 7.27
C PHE A 148 -32.16 2.81 8.73
N GLY A 149 -31.15 1.97 8.98
CA GLY A 149 -30.65 1.74 10.33
C GLY A 149 -29.30 2.41 10.48
N HIS A 150 -29.03 3.02 11.63
CA HIS A 150 -27.71 3.50 12.01
C HIS A 150 -27.13 4.64 11.13
N TYR A 151 -28.01 5.49 10.59
CA TYR A 151 -27.63 6.78 10.02
C TYR A 151 -27.86 7.87 11.04
N PHE A 152 -26.88 8.74 11.28
CA PHE A 152 -27.01 9.84 12.23
C PHE A 152 -26.76 11.17 11.53
N ILE A 153 -27.51 12.20 11.93
CA ILE A 153 -27.30 13.57 11.45
C ILE A 153 -26.98 14.42 12.68
N ASN A 154 -25.85 15.12 12.62
CA ASN A 154 -25.53 16.15 13.60
C ASN A 154 -26.37 17.39 13.29
N THR A 155 -27.20 17.81 14.25
CA THR A 155 -28.14 18.93 14.09
C THR A 155 -27.46 20.31 14.09
N GLU A 156 -26.26 20.43 14.65
CA GLU A 156 -25.52 21.68 14.73
C GLU A 156 -24.69 21.96 13.48
N THR A 157 -24.04 20.93 12.94
CA THR A 157 -23.11 21.09 11.81
C THR A 157 -23.71 20.70 10.47
N ILE A 158 -24.90 20.10 10.45
CA ILE A 158 -25.53 19.48 9.25
C ILE A 158 -24.61 18.40 8.64
N GLN A 159 -23.62 17.94 9.39
CA GLN A 159 -22.73 16.87 8.96
C GLN A 159 -23.44 15.54 9.15
N LYS A 160 -23.23 14.65 8.17
CA LYS A 160 -23.82 13.32 8.17
C LYS A 160 -22.82 12.36 8.78
N THR A 161 -23.31 11.44 9.59
CA THR A 161 -22.51 10.38 10.21
C THR A 161 -23.12 9.03 9.86
N ILE A 162 -22.30 8.11 9.39
CA ILE A 162 -22.74 6.75 9.05
C ILE A 162 -22.07 5.77 10.01
N PHE A 163 -22.85 4.93 10.68
CA PHE A 163 -22.31 3.80 11.41
C PHE A 163 -22.08 2.62 10.45
N ILE A 164 -20.92 2.00 10.56
CA ILE A 164 -20.61 0.74 9.88
C ILE A 164 -20.44 -0.33 10.95
N GLU A 165 -21.14 -1.46 10.77
CA GLU A 165 -21.05 -2.60 11.66
C GLU A 165 -19.57 -2.99 11.87
N ARG A 166 -19.18 -3.03 13.17
CA ARG A 166 -17.81 -3.08 13.76
C ARG A 166 -17.32 -1.79 14.43
N GLN A 167 -18.22 -1.02 15.04
CA GLN A 167 -17.90 0.11 15.93
C GLN A 167 -17.15 1.26 15.25
N GLN A 168 -17.42 1.57 13.98
CA GLN A 168 -16.79 2.72 13.34
C GLN A 168 -17.82 3.65 12.70
N TYR A 169 -17.69 4.94 12.99
CA TYR A 169 -18.51 6.02 12.45
C TYR A 169 -17.73 6.78 11.39
N ILE A 170 -18.35 7.03 10.24
CA ILE A 170 -17.79 7.84 9.16
C ILE A 170 -18.46 9.21 9.16
N PHE A 171 -17.65 10.25 9.23
CA PHE A 171 -18.08 11.63 9.18
C PHE A 171 -17.80 12.28 7.83
N PHE A 172 -18.70 13.16 7.38
CA PHE A 172 -18.59 13.86 6.10
C PHE A 172 -18.41 15.36 6.38
N ILE A 173 -17.23 15.91 6.06
CA ILE A 173 -16.91 17.35 6.14
C ILE A 173 -17.19 18.04 4.81
#